data_AF-A0A9D5BKJ1-F1
#
_entry.id   AF-A0A9D5BKJ1-F1
#
_cell.length_a   1.000
_cell.length_b   1.000
_cell.length_c   1.000
_cell.angle_alpha   90.00
_cell.angle_beta   90.00
_cell.angle_gamma   90.00
#
_symmetry.space_group_name_H-M   'P 1'
#
loop_
_entity.id
_entity.type
_entity.pdbx_description
1 polymer ?
#
loop_
_entity_poly.entity_id
_entity_poly.type
_entity_poly.pdbx_seq_one_letter_code
_entity_poly.pdbx_strand_id
1 'polypeptide(L)'
;MVPLYETLVADSVLDMDRTLLDSMRAKIDDELKKLDEKIADVEENLGESEVSEAHLAKSLFFIRIGDKEKALEHLKITETKTVAVGQKMDLVFYTLQLGFFDMDFDLISKSIDKAKSLFEEGGDWERKNRLKVYEGLYCMSTRNFEKAATLFLDSISP
;
A
#
# COMPACT_ATOMS: atom_id res chain seq x y z
N MET A 1 -13.24 6.59 2.46
CA MET A 1 -13.17 5.12 2.46
C MET A 1 -14.57 4.55 2.42
N VAL A 2 -15.14 4.39 1.22
CA VAL A 2 -16.51 3.85 1.06
C VAL A 2 -16.61 2.42 1.61
N PRO A 3 -15.67 1.49 1.31
CA PRO A 3 -15.74 0.13 1.83
C PRO A 3 -15.76 0.07 3.36
N LEU A 4 -14.90 0.83 4.03
CA LEU A 4 -14.88 0.89 5.50
C LEU A 4 -16.20 1.42 6.07
N TYR A 5 -16.76 2.48 5.48
CA TYR A 5 -18.03 3.03 5.92
C TYR A 5 -19.17 2.02 5.77
N GLU A 6 -19.24 1.31 4.65
CA GLU A 6 -20.22 0.26 4.42
C GLU A 6 -20.08 -0.89 5.43
N THR A 7 -18.86 -1.31 5.75
CA THR A 7 -18.60 -2.31 6.79
C THR A 7 -19.07 -1.82 8.17
N LEU A 8 -18.74 -0.60 8.55
CA LEU A 8 -19.16 -0.04 9.85
C LEU A 8 -20.68 0.10 9.98
N VAL A 9 -21.36 0.41 8.88
CA VAL A 9 -22.83 0.44 8.85
C VAL A 9 -23.40 -0.97 8.93
N ALA A 10 -22.81 -1.95 8.24
CA ALA A 10 -23.21 -3.35 8.32
C ALA A 10 -23.04 -3.92 9.74
N ASP A 11 -21.95 -3.54 10.42
CA ASP A 11 -21.65 -3.91 11.81
C ASP A 11 -22.48 -3.12 12.85
N SER A 12 -23.41 -2.26 12.39
CA SER A 12 -24.26 -1.42 13.25
C SER A 12 -23.47 -0.48 14.17
N VAL A 13 -22.23 -0.15 13.80
CA VAL A 13 -21.39 0.84 14.49
C VAL A 13 -21.81 2.26 14.08
N LEU A 14 -22.28 2.42 12.85
CA LEU A 14 -22.77 3.69 12.28
C LEU A 14 -24.14 3.52 11.65
N ASP A 15 -24.91 4.59 11.62
CA ASP A 15 -26.17 4.66 10.88
C ASP A 15 -25.92 4.95 9.39
N MET A 16 -26.79 4.42 8.53
CA MET A 16 -26.67 4.61 7.09
C MET A 16 -27.13 6.01 6.65
N ASP A 17 -26.17 6.90 6.40
CA ASP A 17 -26.38 8.14 5.65
C ASP A 17 -26.13 7.91 4.15
N ARG A 18 -27.23 7.88 3.38
CA ARG A 18 -27.19 7.73 1.91
C ARG A 18 -26.64 8.97 1.22
N THR A 19 -26.94 10.17 1.73
CA THR A 19 -26.49 11.42 1.13
C THR A 19 -24.98 11.57 1.21
N LEU A 20 -24.41 11.19 2.36
CA LEU A 20 -22.97 11.10 2.55
C LEU A 20 -22.36 10.06 1.61
N LEU A 21 -22.92 8.85 1.56
CA LEU A 21 -22.41 7.75 0.72
C LEU A 21 -22.36 8.13 -0.77
N ASP A 22 -23.44 8.72 -1.29
CA ASP A 22 -23.53 9.15 -2.68
C ASP A 22 -22.51 10.27 -2.97
N SER A 23 -22.35 11.22 -2.03
CA SER A 23 -21.34 12.28 -2.17
C SER A 23 -19.91 11.74 -2.18
N MET A 24 -19.63 10.69 -1.40
CA MET A 24 -18.32 10.04 -1.35
C MET A 24 -18.04 9.31 -2.66
N ARG A 25 -19.01 8.53 -3.18
CA ARG A 25 -18.88 7.83 -4.46
C ARG A 25 -18.67 8.80 -5.62
N ALA A 26 -19.45 9.88 -5.68
CA ALA A 26 -19.29 10.90 -6.72
C ALA A 26 -17.90 11.55 -6.73
N LYS A 27 -17.34 11.86 -5.54
CA LYS A 27 -15.97 12.39 -5.43
C LYS A 27 -14.91 11.36 -5.84
N ILE A 28 -15.13 10.10 -5.51
CA ILE A 28 -14.23 9.01 -5.91
C ILE A 28 -14.22 8.86 -7.44
N ASP A 29 -15.38 8.85 -8.06
CA ASP A 29 -15.51 8.71 -9.52
C ASP A 29 -14.88 9.91 -10.27
N ASP A 30 -15.05 11.13 -9.76
CA ASP A 30 -14.42 12.33 -10.33
C ASP A 30 -12.89 12.28 -10.23
N GLU A 31 -12.35 11.87 -9.08
CA GLU A 31 -10.89 11.77 -8.90
C GLU A 31 -10.28 10.60 -9.69
N LEU A 32 -11.00 9.47 -9.81
CA LEU A 32 -10.58 8.36 -10.67
C LEU A 32 -10.51 8.77 -12.14
N LYS A 33 -11.50 9.49 -12.65
CA LYS A 33 -11.48 10.01 -14.03
C LYS A 33 -10.26 10.89 -14.28
N LYS A 34 -9.95 11.81 -13.37
CA LYS A 34 -8.77 12.68 -13.47
C LYS A 34 -7.46 11.89 -13.48
N LEU A 35 -7.37 10.83 -12.66
CA LEU A 35 -6.20 9.95 -12.63
C LEU A 35 -6.08 9.13 -13.92
N ASP A 36 -7.19 8.63 -14.46
CA ASP A 36 -7.22 7.87 -15.71
C ASP A 36 -6.84 8.73 -16.91
N GLU A 37 -7.39 9.95 -17.01
CA GLU A 37 -7.02 10.93 -18.04
C GLU A 37 -5.53 11.29 -17.95
N LYS A 38 -5.00 11.48 -16.73
CA LYS A 38 -3.58 11.75 -16.53
C LYS A 38 -2.71 10.56 -16.94
N ILE A 39 -3.09 9.33 -16.60
CA ILE A 39 -2.34 8.14 -17.00
C ILE A 39 -2.30 8.04 -18.53
N ALA A 40 -3.44 8.23 -19.20
CA ALA A 40 -3.50 8.18 -20.67
C ALA A 40 -2.59 9.24 -21.32
N ASP A 41 -2.64 10.48 -20.83
CA ASP A 41 -1.78 11.57 -21.34
C ASP A 41 -0.29 11.25 -21.15
N VAL A 42 0.09 10.78 -19.96
CA VAL A 42 1.48 10.45 -19.64
C VAL A 42 1.98 9.22 -20.42
N GLU A 43 1.14 8.21 -20.64
CA GLU A 43 1.49 7.02 -21.42
C GLU A 43 1.69 7.31 -22.92
N GLU A 44 0.97 8.30 -23.47
CA GLU A 44 1.13 8.71 -24.87
C GLU A 44 2.30 9.68 -25.07
N ASN A 45 2.55 10.58 -24.11
CA ASN A 45 3.38 11.76 -24.34
C ASN A 45 4.70 11.79 -23.56
N LEU A 46 4.87 11.00 -22.49
CA LEU A 46 5.99 11.11 -21.55
C LEU A 46 6.80 9.80 -21.40
N GLY A 47 7.82 9.84 -20.55
CA GLY A 47 8.75 8.74 -20.32
C GLY A 47 8.28 7.72 -19.28
N GLU A 48 9.03 6.61 -19.17
CA GLU A 48 8.72 5.51 -18.25
C GLU A 48 8.65 5.96 -16.78
N SER A 49 9.44 6.96 -16.39
CA SER A 49 9.46 7.49 -15.02
C SER A 49 8.13 8.15 -14.68
N GLU A 50 7.65 9.04 -15.56
CA GLU A 50 6.38 9.74 -15.38
C GLU A 50 5.21 8.76 -15.43
N VAL A 51 5.26 7.76 -16.31
CA VAL A 51 4.25 6.68 -16.37
C VAL A 51 4.20 5.94 -15.04
N SER A 52 5.33 5.55 -14.47
CA SER A 52 5.38 4.87 -13.18
C SER A 52 4.81 5.73 -12.05
N GLU A 53 5.07 7.04 -12.05
CA GLU A 53 4.52 7.96 -11.04
C GLU A 53 3.00 8.16 -11.17
N ALA A 54 2.48 8.22 -12.39
CA ALA A 54 1.04 8.33 -12.64
C ALA A 54 0.29 7.08 -12.16
N HIS A 55 0.82 5.88 -12.45
CA HIS A 55 0.28 4.61 -11.94
C HIS A 55 0.39 4.50 -10.42
N LEU A 56 1.50 4.98 -9.83
CA LEU A 56 1.65 5.04 -8.37
C LEU A 56 0.59 5.94 -7.74
N ALA A 57 0.34 7.12 -8.30
CA ALA A 57 -0.68 8.04 -7.77
C ALA A 57 -2.07 7.38 -7.72
N LYS A 58 -2.43 6.60 -8.75
CA LYS A 58 -3.69 5.85 -8.78
C LYS A 58 -3.70 4.70 -7.75
N SER A 59 -2.60 3.98 -7.61
CA SER A 59 -2.44 2.96 -6.55
C SER A 59 -2.65 3.56 -5.15
N LEU A 60 -2.00 4.68 -4.85
CA LEU A 60 -2.12 5.38 -3.56
C LEU A 60 -3.54 5.90 -3.33
N PHE A 61 -4.23 6.32 -4.38
CA PHE A 61 -5.62 6.71 -4.31
C PHE A 61 -6.52 5.53 -3.89
N PHE A 62 -6.35 4.34 -4.48
CA PHE A 62 -7.09 3.14 -4.07
C PHE A 62 -6.84 2.76 -2.61
N ILE A 63 -5.58 2.85 -2.15
CA ILE A 63 -5.23 2.65 -0.73
C ILE A 63 -5.97 3.66 0.16
N ARG A 64 -5.96 4.94 -0.22
CA ARG A 64 -6.59 6.02 0.55
C ARG A 64 -8.10 5.86 0.67
N ILE A 65 -8.75 5.30 -0.35
CA ILE A 65 -10.19 5.02 -0.30
C ILE A 65 -10.50 3.65 0.31
N GLY A 66 -9.50 2.86 0.70
CA GLY A 66 -9.67 1.55 1.34
C GLY A 66 -10.18 0.46 0.39
N ASP A 67 -9.97 0.61 -0.92
CA ASP A 67 -10.32 -0.42 -1.91
C ASP A 67 -9.13 -1.37 -2.09
N LYS A 68 -9.06 -2.41 -1.23
CA LYS A 68 -7.93 -3.34 -1.15
C LYS A 68 -7.66 -4.04 -2.48
N GLU A 69 -8.68 -4.60 -3.10
CA GLU A 69 -8.54 -5.43 -4.31
C GLU A 69 -7.94 -4.60 -5.45
N LYS A 70 -8.53 -3.43 -5.73
CA LYS A 70 -8.02 -2.55 -6.78
C LYS A 70 -6.66 -1.97 -6.44
N ALA A 71 -6.38 -1.68 -5.17
CA ALA A 71 -5.06 -1.24 -4.75
C ALA A 71 -3.99 -2.31 -5.04
N LEU A 72 -4.24 -3.57 -4.72
CA LEU A 72 -3.30 -4.67 -4.98
C LEU A 72 -3.11 -4.93 -6.48
N GLU A 73 -4.17 -4.82 -7.28
CA GLU A 73 -4.06 -4.92 -8.75
C GLU A 73 -3.23 -3.78 -9.32
N HIS A 74 -3.53 -2.53 -8.96
CA HIS A 74 -2.80 -1.38 -9.47
C HIS A 74 -1.36 -1.28 -8.96
N LEU A 75 -1.07 -1.73 -7.73
CA LEU A 75 0.31 -1.82 -7.24
C LEU A 75 1.14 -2.79 -8.07
N LYS A 76 0.58 -3.92 -8.51
CA LYS A 76 1.26 -4.86 -9.42
C LYS A 76 1.53 -4.22 -10.79
N ILE A 77 0.55 -3.51 -11.34
CA ILE A 77 0.73 -2.77 -12.60
C ILE A 77 1.87 -1.77 -12.44
N THR A 78 1.82 -0.95 -11.37
CA THR A 78 2.86 0.04 -11.07
C THR A 78 4.24 -0.62 -10.97
N GLU A 79 4.34 -1.75 -10.27
CA GLU A 79 5.60 -2.48 -10.12
C GLU A 79 6.22 -2.93 -11.44
N THR A 80 5.40 -3.34 -12.43
CA THR A 80 5.90 -3.70 -13.77
C THR A 80 6.45 -2.51 -14.55
N LYS A 81 6.00 -1.29 -14.22
CA LYS A 81 6.46 -0.03 -14.83
C LYS A 81 7.62 0.60 -14.06
N THR A 82 7.88 0.15 -12.83
CA THR A 82 8.97 0.65 -11.98
C THR A 82 10.26 -0.11 -12.24
N VAL A 83 11.35 0.59 -12.54
CA VAL A 83 12.67 -0.03 -12.75
C VAL A 83 13.50 -0.06 -11.47
N ALA A 84 13.52 1.05 -10.72
CA ALA A 84 14.39 1.20 -9.56
C ALA A 84 14.00 0.27 -8.39
N VAL A 85 14.94 -0.50 -7.88
CA VAL A 85 14.74 -1.44 -6.75
C VAL A 85 14.19 -0.72 -5.51
N GLY A 86 14.71 0.47 -5.21
CA GLY A 86 14.20 1.28 -4.08
C GLY A 86 12.72 1.61 -4.20
N GLN A 87 12.26 2.02 -5.39
CA GLN A 87 10.85 2.31 -5.65
C GLN A 87 10.00 1.03 -5.58
N LYS A 88 10.48 -0.11 -6.11
CA LYS A 88 9.79 -1.41 -5.97
C LYS A 88 9.62 -1.78 -4.50
N MET A 89 10.64 -1.54 -3.68
CA MET A 89 10.56 -1.80 -2.24
C MET A 89 9.51 -0.91 -1.56
N ASP A 90 9.37 0.34 -1.99
CA ASP A 90 8.29 1.22 -1.52
C ASP A 90 6.89 0.67 -1.88
N LEU A 91 6.71 0.10 -3.07
CA LEU A 91 5.47 -0.59 -3.47
C LEU A 91 5.15 -1.79 -2.57
N VAL A 92 6.17 -2.56 -2.19
CA VAL A 92 6.01 -3.67 -1.24
C VAL A 92 5.63 -3.15 0.15
N PHE A 93 6.16 -2.00 0.59
CA PHE A 93 5.74 -1.38 1.84
C PHE A 93 4.28 -0.92 1.82
N TYR A 94 3.77 -0.41 0.70
CA TYR A 94 2.33 -0.12 0.56
C TYR A 94 1.49 -1.39 0.63
N THR A 95 1.96 -2.50 0.03
CA THR A 95 1.30 -3.81 0.14
C THR A 95 1.28 -4.31 1.58
N LEU A 96 2.36 -4.12 2.34
CA LEU A 96 2.42 -4.45 3.77
C LEU A 96 1.42 -3.62 4.58
N GLN A 97 1.29 -2.32 4.32
CA GLN A 97 0.31 -1.47 5.00
C GLN A 97 -1.13 -1.96 4.78
N LEU A 98 -1.49 -2.35 3.55
CA LEU A 98 -2.78 -2.98 3.26
C LEU A 98 -2.95 -4.30 4.02
N GLY A 99 -1.91 -5.15 4.01
CA GLY A 99 -1.92 -6.41 4.76
C GLY A 99 -2.15 -6.22 6.26
N PHE A 100 -1.49 -5.24 6.88
CA PHE A 100 -1.70 -4.91 8.29
C PHE A 100 -3.06 -4.30 8.58
N PHE A 101 -3.61 -3.48 7.67
CA PHE A 101 -4.94 -2.89 7.84
C PHE A 101 -6.03 -3.95 7.95
N ASP A 102 -6.00 -4.96 7.08
CA ASP A 102 -6.98 -6.06 7.06
C ASP A 102 -6.55 -7.27 7.92
N MET A 103 -5.40 -7.19 8.60
CA MET A 103 -4.79 -8.29 9.35
C MET A 103 -4.61 -9.58 8.52
N ASP A 104 -4.28 -9.42 7.23
CA ASP A 104 -4.04 -10.49 6.28
C ASP A 104 -2.61 -11.05 6.42
N PHE A 105 -2.43 -12.01 7.32
CA PHE A 105 -1.12 -12.57 7.67
C PHE A 105 -0.41 -13.26 6.51
N ASP A 106 -1.14 -13.85 5.55
CA ASP A 106 -0.55 -14.47 4.36
C ASP A 106 0.05 -13.40 3.44
N LEU A 107 -0.69 -12.32 3.20
CA LEU A 107 -0.19 -11.18 2.43
C LEU A 107 1.00 -10.51 3.12
N ILE A 108 0.94 -10.33 4.45
CA ILE A 108 2.04 -9.73 5.22
C ILE A 108 3.30 -10.59 5.10
N SER A 109 3.22 -11.90 5.35
CA SER A 109 4.38 -12.79 5.30
C SER A 109 5.03 -12.78 3.91
N LYS A 110 4.23 -12.95 2.86
CA LYS A 110 4.74 -12.93 1.46
C LYS A 110 5.39 -11.59 1.10
N SER A 111 4.84 -10.49 1.60
CA SER A 111 5.38 -9.16 1.34
C SER A 111 6.68 -8.89 2.11
N ILE A 112 6.81 -9.41 3.34
CA ILE A 112 8.09 -9.36 4.09
C ILE A 112 9.16 -10.13 3.33
N ASP A 113 8.86 -11.35 2.87
CA ASP A 113 9.83 -12.18 2.14
C ASP A 113 10.26 -11.50 0.84
N LYS A 114 9.31 -10.93 0.09
CA LYS A 114 9.60 -10.15 -1.11
C LYS A 114 10.47 -8.92 -0.82
N ALA A 115 10.18 -8.18 0.24
CA ALA A 115 10.99 -7.03 0.64
C ALA A 115 12.42 -7.43 1.04
N LYS A 116 12.60 -8.59 1.68
CA LYS A 116 13.94 -9.14 1.98
C LYS A 116 14.72 -9.46 0.72
N SER A 117 14.10 -10.10 -0.27
CA SER A 117 14.74 -10.37 -1.56
C SER A 117 15.15 -9.08 -2.29
N LEU A 118 14.25 -8.09 -2.35
CA LEU A 118 14.56 -6.78 -2.96
C LEU A 118 15.67 -6.03 -2.21
N PHE A 119 15.76 -6.20 -0.89
CA PHE A 119 16.84 -5.60 -0.11
C PHE A 119 18.21 -6.19 -0.48
N GLU A 120 18.31 -7.50 -0.69
CA GLU A 120 19.55 -8.16 -1.14
C GLU A 120 20.00 -7.70 -2.54
N GLU A 121 19.06 -7.30 -3.39
CA GLU A 121 19.33 -6.79 -4.75
C GLU A 121 19.87 -5.35 -4.79
N GLY A 122 19.70 -4.56 -3.72
CA GLY A 122 20.20 -3.19 -3.68
C GLY A 122 19.41 -2.21 -2.82
N GLY A 123 18.91 -2.65 -1.66
CA GLY A 123 18.17 -1.80 -0.75
C GLY A 123 19.08 -0.82 0.02
N ASP A 124 18.62 0.41 0.19
CA ASP A 124 19.32 1.38 1.05
C ASP A 124 19.08 1.10 2.54
N TRP A 125 19.87 1.80 3.35
CA TRP A 125 19.83 1.64 4.80
C TRP A 125 18.50 2.10 5.42
N GLU A 126 17.90 3.18 4.89
CA GLU A 126 16.62 3.70 5.39
C GLU A 126 15.52 2.66 5.23
N ARG A 127 15.39 2.07 4.04
CA ARG A 127 14.37 1.06 3.78
C ARG A 127 14.68 -0.26 4.50
N LYS A 128 15.94 -0.57 4.80
CA LYS A 128 16.31 -1.68 5.69
C LYS A 128 15.70 -1.50 7.09
N ASN A 129 15.83 -0.31 7.66
CA ASN A 129 15.27 -0.02 8.97
C ASN A 129 13.74 -0.05 8.94
N ARG A 130 13.13 0.47 7.87
CA ARG A 130 11.67 0.36 7.67
C ARG A 130 11.20 -1.09 7.57
N LEU A 131 11.93 -1.95 6.86
CA LEU A 131 11.63 -3.39 6.77
C LEU A 131 11.70 -4.06 8.14
N LYS A 132 12.71 -3.76 8.97
CA LYS A 132 12.80 -4.28 10.34
C LYS A 132 11.57 -3.90 11.18
N VAL A 133 11.08 -2.67 11.06
CA VAL A 133 9.87 -2.22 11.77
C VAL A 133 8.65 -3.04 11.36
N TYR A 134 8.44 -3.26 10.06
CA TYR A 134 7.32 -4.09 9.59
C TYR A 134 7.47 -5.56 10.01
N GLU A 135 8.67 -6.13 9.93
CA GLU A 135 8.91 -7.50 10.42
C GLU A 135 8.70 -7.60 11.93
N GLY A 136 9.13 -6.60 12.69
CA GLY A 136 8.89 -6.50 14.13
C GLY A 136 7.41 -6.43 14.46
N LEU A 137 6.64 -5.64 13.72
CA LEU A 137 5.18 -5.54 13.86
C LEU A 137 4.50 -6.90 13.58
N TYR A 138 4.91 -7.60 12.53
CA TYR A 138 4.41 -8.94 12.23
C TYR A 138 4.76 -9.96 13.34
N CYS A 139 6.00 -9.93 13.84
CA CYS A 139 6.43 -10.78 14.96
C CYS A 139 5.60 -10.48 16.22
N MET A 140 5.31 -9.21 16.50
CA MET A 140 4.47 -8.82 17.63
C MET A 140 3.03 -9.33 17.46
N SER A 141 2.43 -9.19 16.27
CA SER A 141 1.08 -9.68 15.97
C SER A 141 0.95 -11.20 16.06
N THR A 142 2.05 -11.94 15.87
CA THR A 142 2.13 -13.41 16.01
C THR A 142 2.65 -13.86 17.38
N ARG A 143 2.79 -12.94 18.35
CA ARG A 143 3.27 -13.17 19.73
C ARG A 143 4.72 -13.65 19.85
N ASN A 144 5.55 -13.43 18.82
CA ASN A 144 6.99 -13.60 18.89
C ASN A 144 7.66 -12.32 19.42
N PHE A 145 7.48 -12.06 20.72
CA PHE A 145 7.93 -10.83 21.36
C PHE A 145 9.45 -10.70 21.44
N GLU A 146 10.17 -11.82 21.58
CA GLU A 146 11.63 -11.84 21.63
C GLU A 146 12.22 -11.31 20.32
N LYS A 147 11.78 -11.85 19.18
CA LYS A 147 12.24 -11.38 17.87
C LYS A 147 11.76 -9.97 17.57
N ALA A 148 10.52 -9.63 17.94
CA ALA A 148 10.00 -8.28 17.74
C ALA A 148 10.82 -7.23 18.49
N ALA A 149 11.18 -7.48 19.75
CA ALA A 149 11.99 -6.57 20.56
C ALA A 149 13.36 -6.31 19.93
N THR A 150 14.06 -7.36 19.49
CA THR A 150 15.34 -7.24 18.81
C THR A 150 15.22 -6.41 17.53
N LEU A 151 14.23 -6.69 16.68
CA LEU A 151 14.01 -5.96 15.43
C LEU A 151 13.70 -4.47 15.65
N PHE A 152 12.90 -4.14 16.67
CA PHE A 152 12.61 -2.76 17.00
C PHE A 152 13.85 -2.03 17.53
N LEU A 153 14.61 -2.64 18.44
CA LEU A 153 15.86 -2.04 18.93
C LEU A 153 16.86 -1.81 17.79
N ASP A 154 17.01 -2.79 16.90
CA ASP A 154 17.91 -2.70 15.73
C ASP A 154 17.45 -1.68 14.69
N SER A 155 16.19 -1.23 14.73
CA SER A 155 15.65 -0.20 13.84
C SER A 155 15.91 1.21 14.36
N ILE A 156 16.11 1.36 15.68
CA ILE A 156 16.50 2.61 16.32
C ILE A 156 18.02 2.70 16.20
N SER A 157 18.49 3.21 15.07
CA SER A 157 19.92 3.49 14.93
C SER A 157 20.31 4.69 15.79
N PRO A 158 21.48 4.66 16.46
CA PRO A 158 22.06 5.82 17.10
C PRO A 158 22.53 6.88 16.09
#